data_AF-A0A7C1URX0-F1
#
_entry.id   AF-A0A7C1URX0-F1
#
_cell.length_a   1.000
_cell.length_b   1.000
_cell.length_c   1.000
_cell.angle_alpha   90.00
_cell.angle_beta   90.00
_cell.angle_gamma   90.00
#
_symmetry.space_group_name_H-M   'P 1'
#
loop_
_entity.id
_entity.type
_entity.pdbx_description
1 polymer ?
#
loop_
_entity_poly.entity_id
_entity_poly.type
_entity_poly.pdbx_seq_one_letter_code
_entity_poly.pdbx_strand_id
1 'polypeptide(L)'
;MPDNNETTLLAAWRDWKNRWRKRLEPCQLTEQFYRTLLSELMRIDKRKWENHPRIPALLKELAGDADGRWADGTGRAWHRLYELEQHLVDLYDPETLDVQLKHRLAEVELNLRPELVEKFDFEKNYKELHGAAVKKGANQEGILAQKRALLARMLNDLQWCYINREENREYSRLVRRRTLRVFMFCLGAFLAVLGMLYQCPWFKGLEFDIQVLAVVSTAGLWGAAFSMMIALRKRLAESTIDDLKVMYRYPYLLSRPLIGLGGALILFFFLKAELVSGNMFPDMTRLHSRAAEGAPAEIADFRDGLVELDGLVKQAMREGGRLDRVKDKAEALVRSAESAATAALQTKEDLLERLRSIATSAQKDLKQRPDQARLDDWIEKLQKMSAGFDGKHLGLLVVWCFIAGFSEKFVPNLIARQIKGSEKPGKKR
;
A
#
# COMPACT_ATOMS: atom_id res chain seq x y z
N MET A 1 21.70 -36.90 12.35
CA MET A 1 20.97 -36.05 13.31
C MET A 1 21.21 -34.58 12.98
N PRO A 2 20.47 -33.98 12.05
CA PRO A 2 20.22 -32.55 12.03
C PRO A 2 18.88 -32.24 12.73
N ASP A 3 18.53 -30.97 12.89
CA ASP A 3 17.20 -30.44 13.27
C ASP A 3 16.98 -29.93 14.71
N ASN A 4 17.88 -29.07 15.20
CA ASN A 4 17.60 -28.19 16.35
C ASN A 4 17.78 -26.67 16.07
N ASN A 5 18.02 -26.28 14.81
CA ASN A 5 18.29 -24.87 14.46
C ASN A 5 17.03 -24.08 14.06
N GLU A 6 15.94 -24.73 13.65
CA GLU A 6 14.69 -24.01 13.31
C GLU A 6 13.93 -23.52 14.56
N THR A 7 14.01 -24.24 15.67
CA THR A 7 13.37 -23.86 16.93
C THR A 7 14.01 -22.62 17.57
N THR A 8 15.32 -22.45 17.40
CA THR A 8 16.06 -21.29 17.93
C THR A 8 15.78 -20.01 17.14
N LEU A 9 15.65 -20.06 15.81
CA LEU A 9 15.30 -18.88 15.00
C LEU A 9 13.86 -18.42 15.21
N LEU A 10 12.89 -19.33 15.30
CA LEU A 10 11.51 -18.97 15.60
C LEU A 10 11.35 -18.42 17.02
N ALA A 11 12.08 -18.97 18.01
CA ALA A 11 12.12 -18.44 19.36
C ALA A 11 12.76 -17.04 19.39
N ALA A 12 13.90 -16.85 18.72
CA ALA A 12 14.58 -15.56 18.63
C ALA A 12 13.72 -14.50 17.92
N TRP A 13 13.00 -14.87 16.86
CA TRP A 13 12.07 -13.98 16.16
C TRP A 13 10.85 -13.64 17.01
N ARG A 14 10.27 -14.61 17.72
CA ARG A 14 9.14 -14.39 18.63
C ARG A 14 9.54 -13.49 19.79
N ASP A 15 10.74 -13.70 20.35
CA ASP A 15 11.31 -12.87 21.42
C ASP A 15 11.67 -11.46 20.92
N TRP A 16 12.32 -11.34 19.76
CA TRP A 16 12.57 -10.05 19.11
C TRP A 16 11.28 -9.29 18.84
N LYS A 17 10.24 -9.95 18.29
CA LYS A 17 8.92 -9.37 18.04
C LYS A 17 8.23 -8.93 19.34
N ASN A 18 8.37 -9.71 20.40
CA ASN A 18 7.84 -9.36 21.73
C ASN A 18 8.58 -8.17 22.33
N ARG A 19 9.92 -8.11 22.21
CA ARG A 19 10.73 -6.96 22.64
C ARG A 19 10.42 -5.70 21.83
N TRP A 20 10.27 -5.83 20.51
CA TRP A 20 9.88 -4.71 19.64
C TRP A 20 8.46 -4.21 19.94
N ARG A 21 7.53 -5.12 20.21
CA ARG A 21 6.17 -4.78 20.62
C ARG A 21 6.14 -4.08 21.99
N LYS A 22 7.02 -4.47 22.92
CA LYS A 22 7.20 -3.81 24.23
C LYS A 22 7.91 -2.45 24.15
N ARG A 23 8.73 -2.20 23.12
CA ARG A 23 9.41 -0.92 22.88
C ARG A 23 8.55 0.17 22.23
N LEU A 24 7.26 -0.09 21.99
CA LEU A 24 6.39 0.94 21.42
C LEU A 24 6.17 2.08 22.43
N GLU A 25 6.38 3.30 21.92
CA GLU A 25 6.33 4.64 22.55
C GLU A 25 5.35 4.90 23.72
N PRO A 26 4.11 4.38 23.79
CA PRO A 26 3.18 4.70 24.89
C PRO A 26 3.71 4.43 26.30
N CYS A 27 4.64 3.48 26.47
CA CYS A 27 5.24 3.20 27.77
C CYS A 27 6.15 4.35 28.23
N GLN A 28 6.84 5.02 27.32
CA GLN A 28 7.82 6.07 27.65
C GLN A 28 7.11 7.35 28.13
N LEU A 29 6.00 7.72 27.49
CA LEU A 29 5.23 8.90 27.92
C LEU A 29 4.61 8.69 29.30
N THR A 30 4.01 7.51 29.52
CA THR A 30 3.42 7.14 30.80
C THR A 30 4.46 7.11 31.91
N GLU A 31 5.64 6.54 31.64
CA GLU A 31 6.75 6.52 32.58
C GLU A 31 7.29 7.93 32.88
N GLN A 32 7.47 8.76 31.85
CA GLN A 32 7.91 10.14 32.01
C GLN A 32 6.90 10.92 32.87
N PHE A 33 5.61 10.77 32.59
CA PHE A 33 4.56 11.42 33.37
C PHE A 33 4.56 10.96 34.83
N TYR A 34 4.71 9.66 35.08
CA TYR A 34 4.88 9.13 36.44
C TYR A 34 6.07 9.74 37.17
N ARG A 35 7.23 9.83 36.51
CA ARG A 35 8.44 10.46 37.09
C ARG A 35 8.21 11.93 37.41
N THR A 36 7.50 12.66 36.54
CA THR A 36 7.13 14.05 36.79
C THR A 36 6.22 14.17 38.02
N LEU A 37 5.15 13.37 38.11
CA LEU A 37 4.23 13.40 39.26
C LEU A 37 4.93 13.02 40.57
N LEU A 38 5.83 12.03 40.54
CA LEU A 38 6.66 11.71 41.70
C LEU A 38 7.54 12.90 42.10
N SER A 39 8.15 13.58 41.13
CA SER A 39 8.98 14.76 41.43
C SER A 39 8.18 15.89 42.07
N GLU A 40 6.92 16.08 41.66
CA GLU A 40 6.01 17.07 42.27
C GLU A 40 5.56 16.63 43.67
N LEU A 41 5.18 15.37 43.83
CA LEU A 41 4.82 14.79 45.12
C LEU A 41 5.96 14.95 46.15
N MET A 42 7.21 14.75 45.73
CA MET A 42 8.39 14.90 46.59
C MET A 42 8.67 16.36 47.01
N ARG A 43 8.09 17.35 46.33
CA ARG A 43 8.14 18.76 46.74
C ARG A 43 7.09 19.09 47.79
N ILE A 44 6.03 18.30 47.89
CA ILE A 44 4.98 18.45 48.90
C ILE A 44 5.47 17.84 50.21
N ASP A 45 5.11 18.47 51.34
CA ASP A 45 5.40 17.92 52.68
C ASP A 45 4.92 16.46 52.77
N LYS A 46 5.86 15.58 53.07
CA LYS A 46 5.67 14.14 53.20
C LYS A 46 4.47 13.78 54.09
N ARG A 47 4.30 14.51 55.20
CA ARG A 47 3.19 14.27 56.14
C ARG A 47 1.82 14.54 55.51
N LYS A 48 1.71 15.49 54.57
CA LYS A 48 0.43 15.82 53.94
C LYS A 48 -0.04 14.69 53.03
N TRP A 49 0.85 14.16 52.19
CA TRP A 49 0.45 13.13 51.23
C TRP A 49 0.42 11.72 51.83
N GLU A 50 1.23 11.42 52.86
CA GLU A 50 1.13 10.14 53.60
C GLU A 50 -0.20 10.01 54.34
N ASN A 51 -0.73 11.12 54.86
CA ASN A 51 -2.03 11.14 55.54
C ASN A 51 -3.22 11.28 54.57
N HIS A 52 -2.98 11.49 53.27
CA HIS A 52 -4.07 11.58 52.29
C HIS A 52 -4.71 10.20 52.08
N PRO A 53 -6.05 10.07 52.09
CA PRO A 53 -6.72 8.76 52.10
C PRO A 53 -6.43 7.89 50.86
N ARG A 54 -6.14 8.52 49.71
CA ARG A 54 -6.02 7.83 48.42
C ARG A 54 -4.61 7.74 47.85
N ILE A 55 -3.73 8.70 48.16
CA ILE A 55 -2.41 8.81 47.50
C ILE A 55 -1.50 7.62 47.81
N PRO A 56 -1.32 7.19 49.08
CA PRO A 56 -0.47 6.03 49.39
C PRO A 56 -0.96 4.73 48.73
N ALA A 57 -2.29 4.57 48.64
CA ALA A 57 -2.89 3.42 47.95
C ALA A 57 -2.57 3.45 46.45
N LEU A 58 -2.75 4.61 45.80
CA LEU A 58 -2.40 4.78 44.38
C LEU A 58 -0.91 4.55 44.12
N LEU A 59 -0.02 5.08 44.96
CA LEU A 59 1.42 4.86 44.84
C LEU A 59 1.78 3.37 44.99
N LYS A 60 1.12 2.65 45.90
CA LYS A 60 1.31 1.21 46.05
C LYS A 60 0.80 0.43 44.83
N GLU A 61 -0.36 0.80 44.28
CA GLU A 61 -0.90 0.23 43.05
C GLU A 61 0.04 0.46 41.85
N LEU A 62 0.51 1.69 41.69
CA LEU A 62 1.48 2.11 40.68
C LEU A 62 2.84 1.40 40.85
N ALA A 63 3.32 1.22 42.07
CA ALA A 63 4.55 0.49 42.35
C ALA A 63 4.42 -1.01 42.06
N GLY A 64 3.26 -1.62 42.34
CA GLY A 64 2.99 -3.02 42.00
C GLY A 64 2.95 -3.29 40.49
N ASP A 65 2.58 -2.28 39.70
CA ASP A 65 2.66 -2.33 38.24
C ASP A 65 4.09 -2.10 37.70
N ALA A 66 5.00 -1.59 38.54
CA ALA A 66 6.34 -1.16 38.16
C ALA A 66 7.37 -2.26 37.92
N ASP A 67 7.04 -3.51 38.24
CA ASP A 67 7.82 -4.70 37.89
C ASP A 67 7.80 -5.03 36.36
N GLY A 68 7.72 -4.00 35.51
CA GLY A 68 7.75 -4.10 34.05
C GLY A 68 6.40 -4.25 33.36
N ARG A 69 5.28 -4.00 34.06
CA ARG A 69 3.90 -4.18 33.54
C ARG A 69 3.12 -2.90 33.26
N TRP A 70 3.71 -1.71 33.42
CA TRP A 70 3.19 -0.47 32.82
C TRP A 70 2.83 -0.62 31.33
N ALA A 71 3.47 -1.59 30.66
CA ALA A 71 3.32 -1.91 29.25
C ALA A 71 2.13 -2.81 28.88
N ASP A 72 1.20 -3.13 29.80
CA ASP A 72 0.05 -3.96 29.44
C ASP A 72 -0.88 -3.29 28.41
N GLY A 73 -0.70 -1.99 28.17
CA GLY A 73 -1.44 -1.23 27.16
C GLY A 73 -2.92 -1.09 27.48
N THR A 74 -3.34 -1.46 28.71
CA THR A 74 -4.75 -1.47 29.11
C THR A 74 -5.29 -0.09 29.49
N GLY A 75 -4.46 0.97 29.42
CA GLY A 75 -4.84 2.33 29.82
C GLY A 75 -5.03 2.53 31.33
N ARG A 76 -4.99 1.47 32.13
CA ARG A 76 -5.23 1.52 33.59
C ARG A 76 -4.16 2.33 34.32
N ALA A 77 -2.90 2.17 33.94
CA ALA A 77 -1.81 2.96 34.50
C ALA A 77 -2.01 4.47 34.28
N TRP A 78 -2.40 4.87 33.06
CA TRP A 78 -2.67 6.27 32.75
C TRP A 78 -3.79 6.84 33.62
N HIS A 79 -4.88 6.08 33.79
CA HIS A 79 -6.01 6.50 34.63
C HIS A 79 -5.60 6.67 36.10
N ARG A 80 -4.77 5.77 36.65
CA ARG A 80 -4.24 5.89 38.02
C ARG A 80 -3.30 7.07 38.21
N LEU A 81 -2.44 7.34 37.23
CA LEU A 81 -1.56 8.51 37.25
C LEU A 81 -2.37 9.81 37.19
N TYR A 82 -3.44 9.82 36.40
CA TYR A 82 -4.37 10.93 36.36
C TYR A 82 -5.09 11.12 37.70
N GLU A 83 -5.61 10.04 38.32
CA GLU A 83 -6.23 10.09 39.65
C GLU A 83 -5.24 10.65 40.70
N LEU A 84 -3.97 10.24 40.62
CA LEU A 84 -2.91 10.78 41.46
C LEU A 84 -2.72 12.29 41.24
N GLU A 85 -2.62 12.75 39.98
CA GLU A 85 -2.49 14.17 39.64
C GLU A 85 -3.67 15.00 40.16
N GLN A 86 -4.90 14.49 40.06
CA GLN A 86 -6.09 15.16 40.61
C GLN A 86 -5.99 15.34 42.13
N HIS A 87 -5.56 14.32 42.86
CA HIS A 87 -5.39 14.40 44.31
C HIS A 87 -4.21 15.29 44.74
N LEU A 88 -3.20 15.49 43.89
CA LEU A 88 -2.11 16.42 44.18
C LEU A 88 -2.60 17.88 44.24
N VAL A 89 -3.63 18.23 43.47
CA VAL A 89 -4.20 19.59 43.43
C VAL A 89 -4.69 20.04 44.81
N ASP A 90 -5.25 19.13 45.59
CA ASP A 90 -5.75 19.42 46.94
C ASP A 90 -4.61 19.70 47.94
N LEU A 91 -3.42 19.21 47.65
CA LEU A 91 -2.25 19.31 48.53
C LEU A 91 -1.33 20.49 48.19
N TYR A 92 -1.49 21.12 47.02
CA TYR A 92 -0.69 22.28 46.65
C TYR A 92 -0.94 23.46 47.60
N ASP A 93 0.16 24.11 47.98
CA ASP A 93 0.15 25.42 48.62
C ASP A 93 -0.27 26.52 47.62
N PRO A 94 -0.65 27.72 48.09
CA PRO A 94 -1.16 28.78 47.22
C PRO A 94 -0.19 29.22 46.12
N GLU A 95 1.12 29.22 46.38
CA GLU A 95 2.12 29.66 45.42
C GLU A 95 2.31 28.61 44.33
N THR A 96 2.48 27.34 44.73
CA THR A 96 2.57 26.21 43.79
C THR A 96 1.31 26.12 42.93
N LEU A 97 0.13 26.32 43.52
CA LEU A 97 -1.15 26.31 42.80
C LEU A 97 -1.19 27.42 41.72
N ASP A 98 -0.73 28.63 42.02
CA ASP A 98 -0.68 29.71 41.03
C ASP A 98 0.32 29.44 39.90
N VAL A 99 1.48 28.84 40.21
CA VAL A 99 2.45 28.42 39.19
C VAL A 99 1.87 27.34 38.28
N GLN A 100 1.24 26.32 38.87
CA GLN A 100 0.60 25.23 38.12
C GLN A 100 -0.56 25.75 37.26
N LEU A 101 -1.40 26.65 37.78
CA LEU A 101 -2.46 27.28 36.99
C LEU A 101 -1.91 28.00 35.76
N LYS A 102 -0.86 28.83 35.92
CA LYS A 102 -0.22 29.52 34.78
C LYS A 102 0.35 28.54 33.76
N HIS A 103 1.03 27.49 34.23
CA HIS A 103 1.60 26.47 33.36
C HIS A 103 0.50 25.72 32.57
N ARG A 104 -0.55 25.27 33.25
CA ARG A 104 -1.66 24.54 32.61
C ARG A 104 -2.49 25.42 31.69
N LEU A 105 -2.62 26.70 31.98
CA LEU A 105 -3.27 27.67 31.10
C LEU A 105 -2.53 27.77 29.76
N ALA A 106 -1.20 27.87 29.77
CA ALA A 106 -0.40 27.82 28.54
C ALA A 106 -0.53 26.47 27.82
N GLU A 107 -0.55 25.35 28.55
CA GLU A 107 -0.79 24.03 27.92
C GLU A 107 -2.17 23.92 27.29
N VAL A 108 -3.20 24.49 27.92
CA VAL A 108 -4.58 24.49 27.44
C VAL A 108 -4.67 25.24 26.12
N GLU A 109 -4.08 26.43 26.04
CA GLU A 109 -4.05 27.24 24.81
C GLU A 109 -3.38 26.50 23.65
N LEU A 110 -2.32 25.74 23.92
CA LEU A 110 -1.59 24.99 22.90
C LEU A 110 -2.28 23.71 22.46
N ASN A 111 -3.01 23.05 23.37
CA ASN A 111 -3.48 21.68 23.14
C ASN A 111 -4.98 21.54 22.92
N LEU A 112 -5.80 22.40 23.51
CA LEU A 112 -7.25 22.33 23.34
C LEU A 112 -7.69 22.99 22.04
N ARG A 113 -8.91 22.65 21.62
CA ARG A 113 -9.54 23.30 20.48
C ARG A 113 -9.88 24.76 20.86
N PRO A 114 -9.71 25.74 19.96
CA PRO A 114 -10.03 27.13 20.24
C PRO A 114 -11.45 27.33 20.80
N GLU A 115 -12.42 26.57 20.27
CA GLU A 115 -13.82 26.59 20.72
C GLU A 115 -13.99 26.26 22.22
N LEU A 116 -13.19 25.34 22.76
CA LEU A 116 -13.24 24.98 24.18
C LEU A 116 -12.56 26.04 25.04
N VAL A 117 -11.47 26.64 24.55
CA VAL A 117 -10.76 27.72 25.26
C VAL A 117 -11.65 28.95 25.37
N GLU A 118 -12.33 29.33 24.28
CA GLU A 118 -13.27 30.45 24.23
C GLU A 118 -14.51 30.20 25.10
N LYS A 119 -15.06 28.98 25.10
CA LYS A 119 -16.26 28.67 25.87
C LYS A 119 -16.07 28.82 27.39
N PHE A 120 -14.89 28.48 27.90
CA PHE A 120 -14.63 28.46 29.33
C PHE A 120 -13.86 29.68 29.85
N ASP A 121 -13.32 30.52 28.96
CA ASP A 121 -12.62 31.76 29.32
C ASP A 121 -11.62 31.54 30.48
N PHE A 122 -10.81 30.47 30.40
CA PHE A 122 -9.91 30.04 31.49
C PHE A 122 -9.00 31.19 31.96
N GLU A 123 -8.51 31.99 31.02
CA GLU A 123 -7.66 33.15 31.30
C GLU A 123 -8.38 34.25 32.07
N LYS A 124 -9.63 34.55 31.71
CA LYS A 124 -10.45 35.53 32.41
C LYS A 124 -10.74 35.06 33.84
N ASN A 125 -11.18 33.81 33.99
CA ASN A 125 -11.46 33.22 35.30
C ASN A 125 -10.21 33.24 36.19
N TYR A 126 -9.04 32.90 35.64
CA TYR A 126 -7.78 32.99 36.35
C TYR A 126 -7.45 34.42 36.80
N LYS A 127 -7.56 35.41 35.91
CA LYS A 127 -7.30 36.84 36.22
C LYS A 127 -8.24 37.38 37.30
N GLU A 128 -9.53 37.01 37.23
CA GLU A 128 -10.52 37.41 38.23
C GLU A 128 -10.20 36.82 39.61
N LEU A 129 -9.89 35.52 39.68
CA LEU A 129 -9.50 34.85 40.94
C LEU A 129 -8.19 35.40 41.51
N HIS A 130 -7.19 35.63 40.65
CA HIS A 130 -5.91 36.18 41.07
C HIS A 130 -6.06 37.63 41.57
N GLY A 131 -6.84 38.47 40.88
CA GLY A 131 -7.15 39.83 41.32
C GLY A 131 -7.96 39.89 42.61
N ALA A 132 -8.88 38.93 42.83
CA ALA A 132 -9.63 38.80 44.07
C ALA A 132 -8.72 38.44 45.26
N ALA A 133 -7.72 37.57 45.06
CA ALA A 133 -6.78 37.15 46.10
C ALA A 133 -5.96 38.30 46.69
N VAL A 134 -5.66 39.33 45.88
CA VAL A 134 -4.85 40.50 46.26
C VAL A 134 -5.64 41.49 47.12
N LYS A 135 -6.99 41.47 47.09
CA LYS A 135 -7.80 42.43 47.84
C LYS A 135 -7.78 42.13 49.34
N LYS A 136 -7.47 43.15 50.15
CA LYS A 136 -7.46 43.07 51.61
C LYS A 136 -8.86 42.75 52.14
N GLY A 137 -8.99 41.69 52.94
CA GLY A 137 -10.27 41.23 53.51
C GLY A 137 -11.04 40.20 52.65
N ALA A 138 -10.47 39.73 51.53
CA ALA A 138 -11.08 38.66 50.74
C ALA A 138 -11.05 37.31 51.48
N ASN A 139 -12.07 36.47 51.25
CA ASN A 139 -12.13 35.11 51.75
C ASN A 139 -11.08 34.23 51.04
N GLN A 140 -9.87 34.16 51.59
CA GLN A 140 -8.73 33.45 51.00
C GLN A 140 -9.01 31.95 50.81
N GLU A 141 -9.73 31.31 51.74
CA GLU A 141 -10.07 29.89 51.64
C GLU A 141 -11.03 29.63 50.47
N GLY A 142 -12.04 30.49 50.30
CA GLY A 142 -12.98 30.39 49.18
C GLY A 142 -12.27 30.57 47.82
N ILE A 143 -11.34 31.54 47.74
CA ILE A 143 -10.56 31.78 46.52
C ILE A 143 -9.64 30.60 46.22
N LEU A 144 -8.99 30.04 47.24
CA LEU A 144 -8.13 28.86 47.08
C LEU A 144 -8.92 27.66 46.58
N ALA A 145 -10.12 27.42 47.12
CA ALA A 145 -11.02 26.36 46.65
C ALA A 145 -11.42 26.56 45.19
N GLN A 146 -11.73 27.80 44.77
CA GLN A 146 -12.05 28.11 43.37
C GLN A 146 -10.85 27.90 42.44
N LYS A 147 -9.64 28.29 42.86
CA LYS A 147 -8.40 28.03 42.11
C LYS A 147 -8.14 26.53 41.92
N ARG A 148 -8.31 25.72 42.98
CA ARG A 148 -8.20 24.26 42.90
C ARG A 148 -9.24 23.66 41.96
N ALA A 149 -10.49 24.12 42.04
CA ALA A 149 -11.55 23.66 41.13
C ALA A 149 -11.24 24.01 39.67
N LEU A 150 -10.71 25.21 39.40
CA LEU A 150 -10.28 25.63 38.06
C LEU A 150 -9.14 24.76 37.54
N LEU A 151 -8.12 24.50 38.37
CA LEU A 151 -6.99 23.64 38.00
C LEU A 151 -7.46 22.20 37.72
N ALA A 152 -8.26 21.61 38.61
CA ALA A 152 -8.79 20.27 38.46
C ALA A 152 -9.61 20.13 37.17
N ARG A 153 -10.38 21.17 36.80
CA ARG A 153 -11.13 21.21 35.55
C ARG A 153 -10.22 21.25 34.32
N MET A 154 -9.21 22.12 34.31
CA MET A 154 -8.24 22.20 33.20
C MET A 154 -7.49 20.89 33.02
N LEU A 155 -7.06 20.26 34.13
CA LEU A 155 -6.41 18.95 34.10
C LEU A 155 -7.33 17.89 33.51
N ASN A 156 -8.62 17.85 33.90
CA ASN A 156 -9.58 16.93 33.31
C ASN A 156 -9.73 17.12 31.79
N ASP A 157 -9.83 18.36 31.32
CA ASP A 157 -10.03 18.63 29.90
C ASP A 157 -8.73 18.37 29.08
N LEU A 158 -7.55 18.66 29.64
CA LEU A 158 -6.25 18.28 29.06
C LEU A 158 -6.10 16.76 28.96
N GLN A 159 -6.45 16.05 30.03
CA GLN A 159 -6.30 14.59 30.10
C GLN A 159 -7.24 13.88 29.14
N TRP A 160 -8.47 14.36 29.01
CA TRP A 160 -9.37 13.90 27.95
C TRP A 160 -8.76 14.12 26.55
N CYS A 161 -8.16 15.29 26.30
CA CYS A 161 -7.48 15.57 25.04
C CYS A 161 -6.33 14.59 24.77
N TYR A 162 -5.52 14.27 25.78
CA TYR A 162 -4.41 13.31 25.64
C TYR A 162 -4.89 11.90 25.35
N ILE A 163 -5.91 11.41 26.07
CA ILE A 163 -6.53 10.09 25.82
C ILE A 163 -7.04 10.03 24.38
N ASN A 164 -7.79 11.05 23.96
CA ASN A 164 -8.35 11.13 22.62
C ASN A 164 -7.25 11.15 21.54
N ARG A 165 -6.13 11.85 21.78
CA ARG A 165 -4.99 11.85 20.85
C ARG A 165 -4.30 10.49 20.76
N GLU A 166 -4.12 9.79 21.88
CA GLU A 166 -3.47 8.48 21.86
C GLU A 166 -4.35 7.41 21.21
N GLU A 167 -5.65 7.40 21.52
CA GLU A 167 -6.62 6.54 20.82
C GLU A 167 -6.61 6.81 19.31
N ASN A 168 -6.64 8.09 18.91
CA ASN A 168 -6.57 8.48 17.51
C ASN A 168 -5.28 7.95 16.83
N ARG A 169 -4.12 8.05 17.50
CA ARG A 169 -2.84 7.51 17.00
C ARG A 169 -2.86 5.99 16.90
N GLU A 170 -3.44 5.29 17.87
CA GLU A 170 -3.54 3.83 17.84
C GLU A 170 -4.45 3.35 16.70
N TYR A 171 -5.67 3.89 16.60
CA TYR A 171 -6.59 3.54 15.53
C TYR A 171 -6.02 3.92 14.16
N SER A 172 -5.37 5.08 14.02
CA SER A 172 -4.67 5.46 12.79
C SER A 172 -3.59 4.45 12.40
N ARG A 173 -2.78 3.96 13.36
CA ARG A 173 -1.79 2.89 13.13
C ARG A 173 -2.45 1.57 12.73
N LEU A 174 -3.61 1.24 13.28
CA LEU A 174 -4.36 0.03 12.95
C LEU A 174 -4.97 0.11 11.54
N VAL A 175 -5.66 1.20 11.21
CA VAL A 175 -6.24 1.45 9.89
C VAL A 175 -5.15 1.44 8.82
N ARG A 176 -4.00 2.09 9.06
CA ARG A 176 -2.84 2.07 8.15
C ARG A 176 -2.32 0.66 7.90
N ARG A 177 -2.10 -0.12 8.96
CA ARG A 177 -1.63 -1.51 8.84
C ARG A 177 -2.62 -2.39 8.09
N ARG A 178 -3.92 -2.26 8.34
CA ARG A 178 -4.96 -3.05 7.65
C ARG A 178 -5.09 -2.65 6.19
N THR A 179 -5.12 -1.36 5.89
CA THR A 179 -5.16 -0.85 4.51
C THR A 179 -3.94 -1.33 3.72
N LEU A 180 -2.75 -1.31 4.34
CA LEU A 180 -1.53 -1.85 3.72
C LEU A 180 -1.64 -3.36 3.45
N ARG A 181 -2.18 -4.16 4.38
CA ARG A 181 -2.39 -5.61 4.13
C ARG A 181 -3.37 -5.86 3.00
N VAL A 182 -4.47 -5.10 2.94
CA VAL A 182 -5.43 -5.18 1.83
C VAL A 182 -4.72 -4.85 0.52
N PHE A 183 -3.95 -3.76 0.47
CA PHE A 183 -3.16 -3.42 -0.72
C PHE A 183 -2.18 -4.53 -1.13
N MET A 184 -1.41 -5.06 -0.18
CA MET A 184 -0.46 -6.15 -0.48
C MET A 184 -1.16 -7.42 -0.96
N PHE A 185 -2.35 -7.71 -0.41
CA PHE A 185 -3.18 -8.82 -0.88
C PHE A 185 -3.66 -8.58 -2.32
N CYS A 186 -4.18 -7.39 -2.64
CA CYS A 186 -4.62 -7.01 -3.98
C CYS A 186 -3.47 -7.10 -5.00
N LEU A 187 -2.29 -6.57 -4.64
CA LEU A 187 -1.08 -6.66 -5.46
C LEU A 187 -0.64 -8.11 -5.66
N GLY A 188 -0.63 -8.91 -4.58
CA GLY A 188 -0.30 -10.33 -4.62
C GLY A 188 -1.25 -11.12 -5.52
N ALA A 189 -2.56 -10.84 -5.45
CA ALA A 189 -3.57 -11.45 -6.30
C ALA A 189 -3.33 -11.11 -7.78
N PHE A 190 -3.04 -9.85 -8.09
CA PHE A 190 -2.70 -9.42 -9.45
C PHE A 190 -1.45 -10.13 -9.99
N LEU A 191 -0.36 -10.14 -9.22
CA LEU A 191 0.87 -10.84 -9.59
C LEU A 191 0.65 -12.36 -9.71
N ALA A 192 -0.19 -12.96 -8.87
CA ALA A 192 -0.52 -14.37 -8.94
C ALA A 192 -1.29 -14.70 -10.23
N VAL A 193 -2.25 -13.88 -10.65
CA VAL A 193 -2.96 -14.07 -11.92
C VAL A 193 -2.01 -13.94 -13.11
N LEU A 194 -1.10 -12.95 -13.10
CA LEU A 194 -0.06 -12.85 -14.12
C LEU A 194 0.84 -14.10 -14.13
N GLY A 195 1.29 -14.56 -12.96
CA GLY A 195 2.09 -15.78 -12.85
C GLY A 195 1.35 -17.02 -13.35
N MET A 196 0.06 -17.17 -13.03
CA MET A 196 -0.79 -18.26 -13.50
C MET A 196 -0.93 -18.26 -15.03
N LEU A 197 -1.06 -17.07 -15.63
CA LEU A 197 -1.11 -16.90 -17.09
C LEU A 197 0.14 -17.48 -17.78
N TYR A 198 1.33 -17.27 -17.19
CA TYR A 198 2.58 -17.76 -17.78
C TYR A 198 2.87 -19.23 -17.45
N GLN A 199 2.68 -19.64 -16.20
CA GLN A 199 3.23 -20.89 -15.69
C GLN A 199 2.22 -22.03 -15.61
N CYS A 200 0.92 -21.75 -15.60
CA CYS A 200 -0.08 -22.75 -15.23
C CYS A 200 -0.81 -23.30 -16.48
N PRO A 201 -0.59 -24.57 -16.88
CA PRO A 201 -1.17 -25.13 -18.11
C PRO A 201 -2.71 -25.15 -18.11
N TRP A 202 -3.33 -25.44 -16.96
CA TRP A 202 -4.80 -25.43 -16.82
C TRP A 202 -5.39 -24.04 -17.10
N PHE A 203 -4.69 -22.97 -16.73
CA PHE A 203 -5.15 -21.60 -16.89
C PHE A 203 -5.07 -21.20 -18.36
N LYS A 204 -4.06 -21.70 -19.09
CA LYS A 204 -3.95 -21.55 -20.55
C LYS A 204 -5.05 -22.29 -21.31
N GLY A 205 -5.63 -23.34 -20.70
CA GLY A 205 -6.77 -24.07 -21.26
C GLY A 205 -8.12 -23.36 -21.13
N LEU A 206 -8.21 -22.29 -20.33
CA LEU A 206 -9.42 -21.46 -20.25
C LEU A 206 -9.59 -20.63 -21.51
N GLU A 207 -10.83 -20.27 -21.85
CA GLU A 207 -11.11 -19.32 -22.92
C GLU A 207 -10.34 -18.01 -22.70
N PHE A 208 -9.79 -17.48 -23.79
CA PHE A 208 -8.97 -16.27 -23.76
C PHE A 208 -9.65 -15.10 -23.05
N ASP A 209 -10.95 -14.93 -23.29
CA ASP A 209 -11.78 -13.92 -22.64
C ASP A 209 -11.76 -14.03 -21.11
N ILE A 210 -11.82 -15.25 -20.56
CA ILE A 210 -11.80 -15.49 -19.11
C ILE A 210 -10.43 -15.13 -18.52
N GLN A 211 -9.35 -15.46 -19.23
CA GLN A 211 -7.99 -15.11 -18.81
C GLN A 211 -7.81 -13.59 -18.75
N VAL A 212 -8.22 -12.88 -19.81
CA VAL A 212 -8.16 -11.42 -19.88
C VAL A 212 -9.05 -10.78 -18.82
N LEU A 213 -10.25 -11.30 -18.61
CA LEU A 213 -11.18 -10.84 -17.58
C LEU A 213 -10.56 -10.95 -16.17
N ALA A 214 -9.84 -12.04 -15.88
CA ALA A 214 -9.17 -12.22 -14.59
C ALA A 214 -8.03 -11.19 -14.39
N VAL A 215 -7.22 -10.95 -15.43
CA VAL A 215 -6.15 -9.95 -15.40
C VAL A 215 -6.72 -8.55 -15.18
N VAL A 216 -7.77 -8.19 -15.92
CA VAL A 216 -8.43 -6.88 -15.82
C VAL A 216 -9.09 -6.69 -14.45
N SER A 217 -9.79 -7.71 -13.94
CA SER A 217 -10.46 -7.65 -12.64
C SER A 217 -9.46 -7.42 -11.51
N THR A 218 -8.35 -8.15 -11.53
CA THR A 218 -7.30 -8.00 -10.50
C THR A 218 -6.52 -6.70 -10.65
N ALA A 219 -6.31 -6.19 -11.87
CA ALA A 219 -5.73 -4.87 -12.11
C ALA A 219 -6.62 -3.74 -11.54
N GLY A 220 -7.93 -3.80 -11.76
CA GLY A 220 -8.89 -2.84 -11.19
C GLY A 220 -8.95 -2.88 -9.66
N LEU A 221 -8.95 -4.10 -9.10
CA LEU A 221 -8.93 -4.33 -7.66
C LEU A 221 -7.67 -3.73 -7.01
N TRP A 222 -6.51 -3.91 -7.65
CA TRP A 222 -5.24 -3.31 -7.22
C TRP A 222 -5.24 -1.78 -7.35
N GLY A 223 -5.74 -1.24 -8.48
CA GLY A 223 -5.87 0.21 -8.70
C GLY A 223 -6.70 0.93 -7.65
N ALA A 224 -7.83 0.34 -7.25
CA ALA A 224 -8.65 0.86 -6.16
C ALA A 224 -7.96 0.79 -4.79
N ALA A 225 -7.27 -0.32 -4.49
CA ALA A 225 -6.50 -0.44 -3.25
C ALA A 225 -5.35 0.59 -3.19
N PHE A 226 -4.72 0.89 -4.32
CA PHE A 226 -3.69 1.93 -4.43
C PHE A 226 -4.29 3.33 -4.19
N SER A 227 -5.42 3.65 -4.83
CA SER A 227 -6.16 4.91 -4.61
C SER A 227 -6.52 5.12 -3.14
N MET A 228 -6.99 4.05 -2.49
CA MET A 228 -7.31 4.03 -1.08
C MET A 228 -6.10 4.34 -0.20
N MET A 229 -4.93 3.78 -0.52
CA MET A 229 -3.69 4.06 0.22
C MET A 229 -3.27 5.53 0.13
N ILE A 230 -3.31 6.12 -1.07
CA ILE A 230 -2.97 7.54 -1.27
C ILE A 230 -3.94 8.44 -0.50
N ALA A 231 -5.24 8.12 -0.55
CA ALA A 231 -6.28 8.88 0.14
C ALA A 231 -6.19 8.77 1.67
N LEU A 232 -5.55 7.72 2.19
CA LEU A 232 -5.57 7.40 3.61
C LEU A 232 -4.93 8.49 4.46
N ARG A 233 -3.80 9.08 4.03
CA ARG A 233 -3.12 10.11 4.83
C ARG A 233 -4.03 11.32 5.09
N LYS A 234 -4.71 11.79 4.05
CA LYS A 234 -5.65 12.92 4.17
C LYS A 234 -6.84 12.55 5.06
N ARG A 235 -7.43 11.37 4.85
CA ARG A 235 -8.57 10.90 5.66
C ARG A 235 -8.22 10.76 7.14
N LEU A 236 -7.08 10.14 7.46
CA LEU A 236 -6.63 9.99 8.86
C LEU A 236 -6.39 11.34 9.56
N ALA A 237 -6.09 12.41 8.81
CA ALA A 237 -5.90 13.75 9.39
C ALA A 237 -7.24 14.46 9.66
N GLU A 238 -8.28 14.17 8.88
CA GLU A 238 -9.61 14.81 8.97
C GLU A 238 -10.61 13.98 9.81
N SER A 239 -10.33 12.70 10.05
CA SER A 239 -11.26 11.77 10.73
C SER A 239 -11.32 11.96 12.25
N THR A 240 -12.53 11.83 12.78
CA THR A 240 -12.78 11.69 14.22
C THR A 240 -12.48 10.28 14.70
N ILE A 241 -12.42 10.06 16.02
CA ILE A 241 -12.21 8.72 16.59
C ILE A 241 -13.31 7.75 16.15
N ASP A 242 -14.55 8.20 16.10
CA ASP A 242 -15.67 7.35 15.71
C ASP A 242 -15.60 6.96 14.24
N ASP A 243 -15.17 7.88 13.37
CA ASP A 243 -14.87 7.56 11.96
C ASP A 243 -13.79 6.47 11.85
N LEU A 244 -12.73 6.57 12.66
CA LEU A 244 -11.66 5.57 12.66
C LEU A 244 -12.15 4.19 13.14
N LYS A 245 -13.06 4.14 14.12
CA LYS A 245 -13.71 2.91 14.60
C LYS A 245 -14.63 2.27 13.56
N VAL A 246 -15.17 3.04 12.62
CA VAL A 246 -15.89 2.49 11.47
C VAL A 246 -14.91 2.05 10.38
N MET A 247 -13.95 2.92 10.05
CA MET A 247 -12.95 2.69 8.98
C MET A 247 -12.08 1.47 9.23
N TYR A 248 -11.78 1.10 10.48
CA TYR A 248 -10.92 -0.07 10.74
C TYR A 248 -11.58 -1.41 10.38
N ARG A 249 -12.92 -1.48 10.21
CA ARG A 249 -13.64 -2.74 9.95
C ARG A 249 -13.35 -3.24 8.53
N TYR A 250 -13.05 -4.53 8.40
CA TYR A 250 -12.72 -5.14 7.09
C TYR A 250 -13.77 -4.94 6.00
N PRO A 251 -15.09 -5.04 6.26
CA PRO A 251 -16.10 -4.83 5.23
C PRO A 251 -16.00 -3.44 4.60
N TYR A 252 -15.70 -2.40 5.39
CA TYR A 252 -15.51 -1.04 4.89
C TYR A 252 -14.21 -0.89 4.08
N LEU A 253 -13.13 -1.57 4.51
CA LEU A 253 -11.85 -1.54 3.78
C LEU A 253 -11.92 -2.31 2.47
N LEU A 254 -12.65 -3.43 2.41
CA LEU A 254 -12.74 -4.33 1.25
C LEU A 254 -13.77 -3.86 0.22
N SER A 255 -14.80 -3.11 0.61
CA SER A 255 -15.80 -2.59 -0.33
C SER A 255 -15.17 -1.72 -1.42
N ARG A 256 -14.12 -0.97 -1.10
CA ARG A 256 -13.41 -0.07 -2.02
C ARG A 256 -12.71 -0.81 -3.17
N PRO A 257 -11.81 -1.80 -2.91
CA PRO A 257 -11.27 -2.64 -3.97
C PRO A 257 -12.34 -3.34 -4.82
N LEU A 258 -13.46 -3.78 -4.22
CA LEU A 258 -14.55 -4.42 -4.95
C LEU A 258 -15.27 -3.46 -5.92
N ILE A 259 -15.49 -2.21 -5.51
CA ILE A 259 -16.02 -1.17 -6.41
C ILE A 259 -15.05 -0.94 -7.57
N GLY A 260 -13.73 -0.92 -7.31
CA GLY A 260 -12.71 -0.81 -8.35
C GLY A 260 -12.71 -1.95 -9.36
N LEU A 261 -12.91 -3.18 -8.88
CA LEU A 261 -13.11 -4.36 -9.73
C LEU A 261 -14.33 -4.16 -10.63
N GLY A 262 -15.46 -3.71 -10.08
CA GLY A 262 -16.66 -3.39 -10.86
C GLY A 262 -16.41 -2.35 -11.95
N GLY A 263 -15.70 -1.27 -11.62
CA GLY A 263 -15.32 -0.24 -12.59
C GLY A 263 -14.43 -0.76 -13.73
N ALA A 264 -13.47 -1.64 -13.41
CA ALA A 264 -12.62 -2.27 -14.43
C ALA A 264 -13.40 -3.23 -15.33
N LEU A 265 -14.34 -4.00 -14.77
CA LEU A 265 -15.22 -4.88 -15.55
C LEU A 265 -16.09 -4.10 -16.53
N ILE A 266 -16.71 -3.00 -16.08
CA ILE A 266 -17.53 -2.14 -16.96
C ILE A 266 -16.67 -1.59 -18.10
N LEU A 267 -15.47 -1.08 -17.80
CA LEU A 267 -14.56 -0.57 -18.82
C LEU A 267 -14.14 -1.65 -19.82
N PHE A 268 -13.86 -2.88 -19.35
CA PHE A 268 -13.55 -4.01 -20.21
C PHE A 268 -14.68 -4.31 -21.20
N PHE A 269 -15.93 -4.37 -20.73
CA PHE A 269 -17.07 -4.61 -21.63
C PHE A 269 -17.29 -3.46 -22.61
N PHE A 270 -17.01 -2.21 -22.23
CA PHE A 270 -17.07 -1.08 -23.17
C PHE A 270 -16.00 -1.17 -24.27
N LEU A 271 -14.78 -1.59 -23.91
CA LEU A 271 -13.70 -1.82 -24.88
C LEU A 271 -14.01 -3.03 -25.78
N LYS A 272 -14.55 -4.11 -25.20
CA LYS A 272 -14.95 -5.31 -25.96
C LYS A 272 -16.12 -5.04 -26.91
N ALA A 273 -17.06 -4.18 -26.53
CA ALA A 273 -18.17 -3.76 -27.38
C ALA A 273 -17.80 -2.69 -28.42
N GLU A 274 -16.51 -2.31 -28.50
CA GLU A 274 -15.99 -1.25 -29.39
C GLU A 274 -16.68 0.11 -29.20
N LEU A 275 -17.32 0.34 -28.04
CA LEU A 275 -17.96 1.62 -27.69
C LEU A 275 -16.93 2.75 -27.54
N VAL A 276 -15.69 2.39 -27.22
CA VAL A 276 -14.57 3.32 -27.04
C VAL A 276 -13.41 2.83 -27.90
N SER A 277 -13.08 3.58 -28.95
CA SER A 277 -12.01 3.27 -29.89
C SER A 277 -11.01 4.43 -30.02
N GLY A 278 -9.80 4.13 -30.50
CA GLY A 278 -8.74 5.11 -30.73
C GLY A 278 -7.36 4.59 -30.33
N ASN A 279 -6.30 5.26 -30.79
CA ASN A 279 -4.91 4.82 -30.61
C ASN A 279 -4.45 4.73 -29.13
N MET A 280 -5.18 5.36 -28.21
CA MET A 280 -4.89 5.27 -26.76
C MET A 280 -5.57 4.08 -26.09
N PHE A 281 -6.53 3.43 -26.74
CA PHE A 281 -7.27 2.28 -26.21
C PHE A 281 -6.73 0.98 -26.81
N PRO A 282 -6.78 -0.14 -26.07
CA PRO A 282 -6.39 -1.43 -26.60
C PRO A 282 -7.35 -1.87 -27.70
N ASP A 283 -6.79 -2.41 -28.79
CA ASP A 283 -7.57 -3.04 -29.86
C ASP A 283 -7.81 -4.51 -29.47
N MET A 284 -9.05 -4.82 -29.10
CA MET A 284 -9.44 -6.15 -28.60
C MET A 284 -9.42 -7.21 -29.70
N THR A 285 -9.58 -6.79 -30.96
CA THR A 285 -9.54 -7.64 -32.15
C THR A 285 -8.11 -8.08 -32.44
N ARG A 286 -7.13 -7.19 -32.22
CA ARG A 286 -5.68 -7.52 -32.26
C ARG A 286 -5.24 -8.44 -31.11
N LEU A 287 -5.92 -8.36 -29.96
CA LEU A 287 -5.66 -9.26 -28.84
C LEU A 287 -6.02 -10.72 -29.19
N HIS A 288 -7.13 -10.93 -29.91
CA HIS A 288 -7.62 -12.25 -30.30
C HIS A 288 -6.90 -12.83 -31.54
N SER A 289 -6.65 -12.00 -32.55
CA SER A 289 -6.18 -12.45 -33.88
C SER A 289 -4.84 -13.20 -33.84
N ARG A 290 -3.86 -12.80 -33.02
CA ARG A 290 -2.59 -13.54 -32.89
C ARG A 290 -2.65 -14.78 -31.99
N ALA A 291 -3.65 -14.88 -31.12
CA ALA A 291 -3.86 -16.10 -30.33
C ALA A 291 -4.53 -17.21 -31.17
N ALA A 292 -5.34 -16.83 -32.16
CA ALA A 292 -5.98 -17.76 -33.09
C ALA A 292 -5.13 -18.06 -34.33
N GLU A 293 -4.32 -17.12 -34.82
CA GLU A 293 -3.46 -17.30 -36.01
C GLU A 293 -2.06 -17.80 -35.63
N GLY A 294 -2.00 -19.02 -35.09
CA GLY A 294 -0.79 -19.81 -35.14
C GLY A 294 -0.51 -20.25 -36.59
N ALA A 295 0.32 -19.46 -37.28
CA ALA A 295 0.88 -19.59 -38.63
C ALA A 295 0.08 -18.88 -39.76
N PRO A 296 0.48 -17.66 -40.19
CA PRO A 296 -0.03 -17.08 -41.42
C PRO A 296 0.28 -17.99 -42.62
N ALA A 297 -0.57 -17.95 -43.64
CA ALA A 297 -0.45 -18.73 -44.88
C ALA A 297 0.94 -18.67 -45.55
N GLU A 298 1.73 -17.62 -45.28
CA GLU A 298 3.12 -17.48 -45.74
C GLU A 298 4.10 -18.47 -45.06
N ILE A 299 3.83 -18.89 -43.81
CA ILE A 299 4.59 -19.97 -43.16
C ILE A 299 4.13 -21.34 -43.70
N ALA A 300 2.87 -21.48 -44.12
CA ALA A 300 2.41 -22.69 -44.79
C ALA A 300 3.08 -22.85 -46.18
N ASP A 301 3.15 -21.78 -46.97
CA ASP A 301 3.88 -21.76 -48.25
C ASP A 301 5.39 -22.02 -48.07
N PHE A 302 6.01 -21.44 -47.04
CA PHE A 302 7.42 -21.69 -46.73
C PHE A 302 7.67 -23.12 -46.24
N ARG A 303 6.77 -23.67 -45.39
CA ARG A 303 6.84 -25.05 -44.90
C ARG A 303 6.63 -26.04 -46.04
N ASP A 304 5.66 -25.81 -46.91
CA ASP A 304 5.37 -26.68 -48.05
C ASP A 304 6.50 -26.61 -49.07
N GLY A 305 7.13 -25.44 -49.25
CA GLY A 305 8.36 -25.27 -50.01
C GLY A 305 9.57 -26.02 -49.41
N LEU A 306 9.70 -26.08 -48.09
CA LEU A 306 10.74 -26.89 -47.42
C LEU A 306 10.51 -28.39 -47.57
N VAL A 307 9.25 -28.85 -47.53
CA VAL A 307 8.89 -30.26 -47.77
C VAL A 307 9.18 -30.65 -49.22
N GLU A 308 8.88 -29.77 -50.18
CA GLU A 308 9.21 -29.98 -51.60
C GLU A 308 10.74 -30.04 -51.81
N LEU A 309 11.49 -29.17 -51.14
CA LEU A 309 12.95 -29.16 -51.18
C LEU A 309 13.55 -30.45 -50.61
N ASP A 310 13.04 -30.94 -49.48
CA ASP A 310 13.46 -32.23 -48.90
C ASP A 310 13.17 -33.41 -49.84
N GLY A 311 12.03 -33.38 -50.53
CA GLY A 311 11.69 -34.35 -51.59
C GLY A 311 12.70 -34.34 -52.73
N LEU A 312 13.04 -33.15 -53.24
CA LEU A 312 14.02 -32.97 -54.32
C LEU A 312 15.44 -33.40 -53.90
N VAL A 313 15.84 -33.11 -52.66
CA VAL A 313 17.13 -33.55 -52.10
C VAL A 313 17.20 -35.07 -52.03
N LYS A 314 16.14 -35.73 -51.53
CA LYS A 314 16.07 -37.19 -51.44
C LYS A 314 16.08 -37.85 -52.82
N GLN A 315 15.44 -37.25 -53.81
CA GLN A 315 15.44 -37.74 -55.19
C GLN A 315 16.83 -37.60 -55.83
N ALA A 316 17.47 -36.44 -55.71
CA ALA A 316 18.80 -36.20 -56.24
C ALA A 316 19.86 -37.16 -55.65
N MET A 317 19.75 -37.49 -54.35
CA MET A 317 20.63 -38.47 -53.72
C MET A 317 20.44 -39.90 -54.24
N ARG A 318 19.22 -40.29 -54.65
CA ARG A 318 18.94 -41.63 -55.18
C ARG A 318 19.38 -41.80 -56.62
N GLU A 319 19.26 -40.75 -57.42
CA GLU A 319 19.52 -40.80 -58.87
C GLU A 319 20.98 -40.47 -59.23
N GLY A 320 21.83 -40.12 -58.26
CA GLY A 320 23.22 -39.71 -58.51
C GLY A 320 23.32 -38.46 -59.39
N GLY A 321 22.28 -37.62 -59.40
CA GLY A 321 22.03 -36.58 -60.39
C GLY A 321 22.18 -35.14 -59.87
N ARG A 322 22.42 -34.22 -60.82
CA ARG A 322 22.79 -32.79 -60.67
C ARG A 322 22.06 -32.03 -59.54
N LEU A 323 22.87 -31.48 -58.63
CA LEU A 323 22.48 -30.64 -57.50
C LEU A 323 21.84 -29.29 -57.87
N ASP A 324 21.88 -28.91 -59.15
CA ASP A 324 21.53 -27.56 -59.62
C ASP A 324 20.06 -27.22 -59.32
N ARG A 325 19.12 -28.17 -59.46
CA ARG A 325 17.70 -27.94 -59.17
C ARG A 325 17.40 -27.74 -57.67
N VAL A 326 18.15 -28.41 -56.80
CA VAL A 326 18.02 -28.22 -55.34
C VAL A 326 18.51 -26.82 -54.97
N LYS A 327 19.63 -26.41 -55.57
CA LYS A 327 20.23 -25.10 -55.34
C LYS A 327 19.29 -23.97 -55.79
N ASP A 328 18.71 -24.06 -57.00
CA ASP A 328 17.81 -23.04 -57.52
C ASP A 328 16.55 -22.86 -56.65
N LYS A 329 15.98 -23.96 -56.16
CA LYS A 329 14.80 -23.92 -55.28
C LYS A 329 15.14 -23.41 -53.88
N ALA A 330 16.31 -23.77 -53.34
CA ALA A 330 16.80 -23.23 -52.07
C ALA A 330 17.04 -21.71 -52.17
N GLU A 331 17.63 -21.22 -53.26
CA GLU A 331 17.82 -19.79 -53.51
C GLU A 331 16.48 -19.04 -53.66
N ALA A 332 15.47 -19.65 -54.30
CA ALA A 332 14.14 -19.07 -54.38
C ALA A 332 13.45 -18.94 -53.01
N LEU A 333 13.58 -19.95 -52.14
CA LEU A 333 13.06 -19.92 -50.77
C LEU A 333 13.77 -18.86 -49.91
N VAL A 334 15.08 -18.70 -50.06
CA VAL A 334 15.85 -17.65 -49.38
C VAL A 334 15.37 -16.26 -49.81
N ARG A 335 15.17 -16.02 -51.11
CA ARG A 335 14.63 -14.74 -51.60
C ARG A 335 13.21 -14.47 -51.10
N SER A 336 12.37 -15.50 -51.03
CA SER A 336 11.02 -15.41 -50.44
C SER A 336 11.09 -15.01 -48.97
N ALA A 337 11.97 -15.66 -48.18
CA ALA A 337 12.18 -15.34 -46.77
C ALA A 337 12.78 -13.94 -46.56
N GLU A 338 13.71 -13.50 -47.42
CA GLU A 338 14.27 -12.15 -47.41
C GLU A 338 13.20 -11.07 -47.69
N SER A 339 12.29 -11.35 -48.63
CA SER A 339 11.16 -10.45 -48.96
C SER A 339 10.14 -10.33 -47.82
N ALA A 340 9.87 -11.43 -47.10
CA ALA A 340 9.04 -11.43 -45.91
C ALA A 340 9.74 -10.70 -44.74
N ALA A 341 11.06 -10.85 -44.61
CA ALA A 341 11.87 -10.19 -43.59
C ALA A 341 12.09 -8.69 -43.84
N THR A 342 11.88 -8.18 -45.06
CA THR A 342 11.91 -6.73 -45.33
C THR A 342 10.69 -5.97 -44.81
N ALA A 343 9.59 -6.65 -44.47
CA ALA A 343 8.38 -6.02 -43.93
C ALA A 343 8.42 -5.73 -42.41
N ALA A 344 9.38 -6.30 -41.67
CA ALA A 344 9.48 -6.16 -40.22
C ALA A 344 10.90 -5.76 -39.79
N LEU A 345 11.16 -4.45 -39.72
CA LEU A 345 12.51 -3.89 -39.51
C LEU A 345 12.60 -3.16 -38.17
N GLN A 346 13.31 -3.75 -37.21
CA GLN A 346 14.20 -3.02 -36.27
C GLN A 346 15.14 -3.90 -35.43
N THR A 347 15.03 -5.22 -35.48
CA THR A 347 15.99 -6.16 -34.83
C THR A 347 16.88 -6.91 -35.83
N LYS A 348 16.89 -6.50 -37.10
CA LYS A 348 17.46 -7.24 -38.22
C LYS A 348 19.00 -7.30 -38.23
N GLU A 349 19.70 -6.25 -37.79
CA GLU A 349 21.17 -6.21 -37.90
C GLU A 349 21.87 -7.06 -36.83
N ASP A 350 21.38 -7.02 -35.58
CA ASP A 350 21.96 -7.79 -34.47
C ASP A 350 21.70 -9.31 -34.60
N LEU A 351 20.60 -9.66 -35.29
CA LEU A 351 20.19 -11.05 -35.55
C LEU A 351 20.87 -11.63 -36.80
N LEU A 352 21.11 -10.81 -37.84
CA LEU A 352 21.90 -11.23 -39.02
C LEU A 352 23.39 -11.42 -38.69
N GLU A 353 23.95 -10.60 -37.79
CA GLU A 353 25.35 -10.71 -37.38
C GLU A 353 25.59 -11.92 -36.46
N ARG A 354 24.60 -12.26 -35.62
CA ARG A 354 24.58 -13.53 -34.86
C ARG A 354 24.31 -14.76 -35.73
N LEU A 355 23.43 -14.67 -36.73
CA LEU A 355 23.17 -15.80 -37.65
C LEU A 355 24.34 -16.08 -38.58
N ARG A 356 25.08 -15.05 -39.02
CA ARG A 356 26.32 -15.23 -39.79
C ARG A 356 27.41 -15.88 -38.95
N SER A 357 27.61 -15.44 -37.70
CA SER A 357 28.62 -16.05 -36.82
C SER A 357 28.28 -17.50 -36.47
N ILE A 358 27.00 -17.80 -36.23
CA ILE A 358 26.48 -19.16 -36.00
C ILE A 358 26.57 -20.05 -37.24
N ALA A 359 26.29 -19.54 -38.44
CA ALA A 359 26.41 -20.31 -39.68
C ALA A 359 27.87 -20.67 -39.99
N THR A 360 28.82 -19.76 -39.75
CA THR A 360 30.25 -20.04 -39.93
C THR A 360 30.84 -20.96 -38.87
N SER A 361 30.30 -20.96 -37.64
CA SER A 361 30.70 -21.95 -36.61
C SER A 361 30.03 -23.31 -36.84
N ALA A 362 28.75 -23.32 -37.26
CA ALA A 362 28.00 -24.54 -37.56
C ALA A 362 28.54 -25.28 -38.78
N GLN A 363 28.98 -24.57 -39.83
CA GLN A 363 29.62 -25.19 -41.00
C GLN A 363 30.96 -25.88 -40.67
N LYS A 364 31.60 -25.50 -39.55
CA LYS A 364 32.85 -26.09 -39.08
C LYS A 364 32.65 -27.30 -38.17
N ASP A 365 31.54 -27.33 -37.41
CA ASP A 365 31.21 -28.40 -36.45
C ASP A 365 30.20 -29.44 -36.97
N LEU A 366 29.39 -29.15 -38.00
CA LEU A 366 28.39 -30.11 -38.57
C LEU A 366 28.97 -31.31 -39.31
N LYS A 367 30.30 -31.49 -39.34
CA LYS A 367 30.89 -32.73 -39.87
C LYS A 367 30.76 -33.92 -38.91
N GLN A 368 30.41 -33.73 -37.63
CA GLN A 368 30.36 -34.85 -36.67
C GLN A 368 29.39 -34.63 -35.49
N ARG A 369 28.13 -35.14 -35.56
CA ARG A 369 27.33 -35.82 -34.47
C ARG A 369 25.80 -35.60 -34.49
N PRO A 370 25.00 -36.49 -33.84
CA PRO A 370 23.58 -36.76 -34.14
C PRO A 370 22.55 -36.16 -33.14
N ASP A 371 22.72 -34.93 -32.65
CA ASP A 371 21.84 -34.31 -31.63
C ASP A 371 20.86 -33.23 -32.18
N GLN A 372 20.56 -33.26 -33.48
CA GLN A 372 19.75 -32.25 -34.15
C GLN A 372 18.28 -32.22 -33.66
N ALA A 373 17.72 -33.39 -33.33
CA ALA A 373 16.36 -33.51 -32.79
C ALA A 373 16.15 -32.81 -31.43
N ARG A 374 17.23 -32.63 -30.65
CA ARG A 374 17.16 -31.99 -29.33
C ARG A 374 17.16 -30.47 -29.41
N LEU A 375 17.80 -29.93 -30.45
CA LEU A 375 17.83 -28.50 -30.74
C LEU A 375 16.48 -28.04 -31.30
N ASP A 376 15.88 -28.85 -32.18
CA ASP A 376 14.56 -28.58 -32.76
C ASP A 376 13.45 -28.57 -31.69
N ASP A 377 13.45 -29.52 -30.74
CA ASP A 377 12.53 -29.51 -29.57
C ASP A 377 12.73 -28.26 -28.67
N TRP A 378 13.98 -27.80 -28.53
CA TRP A 378 14.29 -26.61 -27.73
C TRP A 378 13.81 -25.31 -28.40
N ILE A 379 14.00 -25.20 -29.71
CA ILE A 379 13.56 -24.05 -30.52
C ILE A 379 12.04 -24.01 -30.60
N GLU A 380 11.38 -25.16 -30.77
CA GLU A 380 9.92 -25.28 -30.76
C GLU A 380 9.33 -24.87 -29.39
N LYS A 381 9.97 -25.27 -28.28
CA LYS A 381 9.59 -24.84 -26.93
C LYS A 381 9.77 -23.34 -26.71
N LEU A 382 10.88 -22.76 -27.17
CA LEU A 382 11.13 -21.32 -27.05
C LEU A 382 10.15 -20.48 -27.86
N GLN A 383 9.83 -20.89 -29.08
CA GLN A 383 8.86 -20.21 -29.94
C GLN A 383 7.43 -20.32 -29.40
N LYS A 384 7.02 -21.50 -28.91
CA LYS A 384 5.72 -21.68 -28.22
C LYS A 384 5.63 -20.88 -26.91
N MET A 385 6.75 -20.63 -26.23
CA MET A 385 6.77 -19.80 -25.02
C MET A 385 6.66 -18.30 -25.32
N SER A 386 7.11 -17.81 -26.48
CA SER A 386 7.06 -16.38 -26.84
C SER A 386 5.75 -15.90 -27.50
N ALA A 387 4.86 -16.80 -27.92
CA ALA A 387 3.78 -16.48 -28.87
C ALA A 387 2.42 -16.03 -28.28
N GLY A 388 2.29 -15.81 -26.97
CA GLY A 388 0.96 -15.73 -26.35
C GLY A 388 0.22 -14.38 -26.37
N PHE A 389 0.89 -13.23 -26.47
CA PHE A 389 0.25 -11.92 -26.27
C PHE A 389 0.93 -10.80 -27.06
N ASP A 390 0.15 -9.94 -27.73
CA ASP A 390 0.63 -8.59 -28.06
C ASP A 390 0.72 -7.79 -26.77
N GLY A 391 1.89 -7.85 -26.14
CA GLY A 391 2.17 -7.23 -24.84
C GLY A 391 1.84 -5.74 -24.80
N LYS A 392 1.82 -5.05 -25.94
CA LYS A 392 1.46 -3.63 -26.03
C LYS A 392 -0.02 -3.41 -25.69
N HIS A 393 -0.92 -4.16 -26.32
CA HIS A 393 -2.36 -3.99 -26.12
C HIS A 393 -2.81 -4.54 -24.76
N LEU A 394 -2.21 -5.65 -24.31
CA LEU A 394 -2.45 -6.15 -22.95
C LEU A 394 -1.97 -5.13 -21.89
N GLY A 395 -0.80 -4.53 -22.08
CA GLY A 395 -0.29 -3.50 -21.19
C GLY A 395 -1.19 -2.27 -21.12
N LEU A 396 -1.68 -1.78 -22.26
CA LEU A 396 -2.65 -0.68 -22.33
C LEU A 396 -3.95 -1.03 -21.58
N LEU A 397 -4.47 -2.23 -21.79
CA LEU A 397 -5.68 -2.71 -21.11
C LEU A 397 -5.48 -2.73 -19.58
N VAL A 398 -4.37 -3.29 -19.10
CA VAL A 398 -4.02 -3.32 -17.67
C VAL A 398 -3.96 -1.91 -17.08
N VAL A 399 -3.27 -0.98 -17.76
CA VAL A 399 -3.15 0.41 -17.30
C VAL A 399 -4.51 1.08 -17.19
N TRP A 400 -5.35 0.95 -18.22
CA TRP A 400 -6.68 1.56 -18.20
C TRP A 400 -7.60 0.95 -17.14
N CYS A 401 -7.54 -0.36 -16.93
CA CYS A 401 -8.34 -1.03 -15.90
C CYS A 401 -7.87 -0.67 -14.49
N PHE A 402 -6.56 -0.53 -14.29
CA PHE A 402 -5.99 -0.01 -13.06
C PHE A 402 -6.47 1.44 -12.78
N ILE A 403 -6.45 2.30 -13.81
CA ILE A 403 -6.96 3.68 -13.71
C ILE A 403 -8.47 3.70 -13.46
N ALA A 404 -9.23 2.79 -14.05
CA ALA A 404 -10.67 2.65 -13.80
C ALA A 404 -10.96 2.32 -12.32
N GLY A 405 -10.10 1.51 -11.70
CA GLY A 405 -10.12 1.28 -10.25
C GLY A 405 -9.88 2.54 -9.42
N PHE A 406 -9.24 3.57 -9.98
CA PHE A 406 -8.98 4.87 -9.34
C PHE A 406 -10.15 5.88 -9.47
N SER A 407 -11.21 5.54 -10.21
CA SER A 407 -12.22 6.48 -10.72
C SER A 407 -13.00 7.29 -9.66
N GLU A 408 -13.11 6.83 -8.41
CA GLU A 408 -13.76 7.57 -7.30
C GLU A 408 -13.22 9.01 -7.17
N LYS A 409 -11.94 9.23 -7.51
CA LYS A 409 -11.32 10.56 -7.51
C LYS A 409 -10.94 11.06 -8.90
N PHE A 410 -10.60 10.16 -9.82
CA PHE A 410 -10.13 10.57 -11.14
C PHE A 410 -11.21 11.34 -11.92
N VAL A 411 -12.43 10.80 -11.96
CA VAL A 411 -13.51 11.36 -12.77
C VAL A 411 -13.97 12.72 -12.22
N PRO A 412 -14.29 12.88 -10.91
CA PRO A 412 -14.64 14.19 -10.38
C PRO A 412 -13.54 15.23 -10.52
N ASN A 413 -12.27 14.85 -10.33
CA ASN A 413 -11.14 15.78 -10.47
C ASN A 413 -10.90 16.19 -11.93
N LEU A 414 -11.09 15.29 -12.90
CA LEU A 414 -11.03 15.64 -14.32
C LEU A 414 -12.13 16.62 -14.69
N ILE A 415 -13.37 16.35 -14.26
CA ILE A 415 -14.51 17.24 -14.52
C ILE A 415 -14.29 18.61 -13.86
N ALA A 416 -13.90 18.64 -12.58
CA ALA A 416 -13.59 19.88 -11.87
C ALA A 416 -12.47 20.69 -12.54
N ARG A 417 -11.45 20.00 -13.09
CA ARG A 417 -10.36 20.65 -13.83
C ARG A 417 -10.80 21.20 -15.17
N GLN A 418 -11.70 20.52 -15.88
CA GLN A 418 -12.28 21.00 -17.14
C GLN A 418 -13.16 22.24 -16.89
N ILE A 419 -14.02 22.21 -15.86
CA ILE A 419 -14.85 23.36 -15.47
C ILE A 419 -13.98 24.56 -15.07
N LYS A 420 -12.95 24.34 -14.25
CA LYS A 420 -12.02 25.42 -13.85
C LYS A 420 -11.18 25.94 -15.03
N GLY A 421 -10.94 25.11 -16.04
CA GLY A 421 -10.23 25.47 -17.27
C GLY A 421 -11.08 26.30 -18.23
N SER A 422 -12.41 26.12 -18.24
CA SER A 422 -13.35 26.91 -19.03
C SER A 422 -13.68 28.26 -18.41
N GLU A 423 -13.54 28.41 -17.08
CA GLU A 423 -13.66 29.70 -16.37
C GLU A 423 -12.41 30.60 -16.50
N LYS A 424 -11.63 30.51 -17.59
CA LYS A 424 -10.58 31.51 -17.82
C LYS A 424 -11.25 32.90 -17.84
N PRO A 425 -10.89 33.81 -16.92
CA PRO A 425 -11.57 35.08 -16.79
C PRO A 425 -11.44 35.81 -18.12
N GLY A 426 -12.59 36.08 -18.74
CA GLY A 426 -12.69 36.95 -19.89
C GLY A 426 -11.85 38.17 -19.60
N LYS A 427 -10.79 38.35 -20.38
CA LYS A 427 -9.90 39.50 -20.33
C LYS A 427 -10.82 40.72 -20.43
N LYS A 428 -11.05 41.43 -19.31
CA LYS A 428 -11.78 42.71 -19.31
C LYS A 428 -11.02 43.58 -20.32
N ARG A 429 -11.63 43.76 -21.49
CA ARG A 429 -11.16 44.65 -22.53
C ARG A 429 -11.62 46.07 -22.21
#